data_AF-A0AAN9UHY3-F1
#
_entry.id   AF-A0AAN9UHY3-F1
#
_cell.length_a   1.000
_cell.length_b   1.000
_cell.length_c   1.000
_cell.angle_alpha   90.00
_cell.angle_beta   90.00
_cell.angle_gamma   90.00
#
_symmetry.space_group_name_H-M   'P 1'
#
loop_
_entity.id
_entity.type
_entity.pdbx_description
1 polymer ?
#
loop_
_entity_poly.entity_id
_entity_poly.type
_entity_poly.pdbx_seq_one_letter_code
_entity_poly.pdbx_strand_id
1 'polypeptide(L)'
;MPRKSASGRRTAHSATTQTTSTPLDSTSKKSTRTQTADFNFEQNLVESHIYPCGFTWTNDLPDAEPVNIDTLRRRLAAPRASLSPSRRDPSQYDNFRRANAMCLSESAVMTNVLPFLCGDDSLAFSTGQDMLFTNIESVTGGANIAPKPDLFDGAPQVQVDAQVWKALDHLIIPTKEPAAPRAPNFFFEAKSINRLPTEGERQLAQDLAVGARAIDALRNFGSDTVDQDGNAYTIGATYHGNGQLKLYSAHRTTDHTGQTGTYITELNAYAMTGDSHWDGIRAFRNSRDMAKEFRNDALRTANSRAREAAEHEQHHRQDDNQDESADCAEHGIHSTTSFNTITGDRSRSAPSSPSDKHATRSKKSKVKKRRRESSSESDARSRQGRKIT
;
A
#
# COMPACT_ATOMS: atom_id res chain seq x y z
N MET A 1 -62.26 -69.94 44.34
CA MET A 1 -62.67 -68.76 45.13
C MET A 1 -61.44 -68.24 45.90
N PRO A 2 -61.19 -66.93 46.09
CA PRO A 2 -61.47 -65.71 45.30
C PRO A 2 -60.22 -64.77 45.14
N ARG A 3 -60.44 -63.57 44.56
CA ARG A 3 -59.76 -62.24 44.76
C ARG A 3 -58.77 -61.64 43.72
N LYS A 4 -59.26 -60.56 43.09
CA LYS A 4 -58.72 -59.19 42.85
C LYS A 4 -57.21 -58.98 42.59
N SER A 5 -56.88 -58.21 41.54
CA SER A 5 -56.60 -56.75 41.61
C SER A 5 -56.04 -56.19 40.29
N ALA A 6 -56.37 -54.93 39.99
CA ALA A 6 -55.85 -54.13 38.87
C ALA A 6 -55.08 -52.93 39.43
N SER A 7 -54.01 -52.51 38.76
CA SER A 7 -53.28 -51.26 39.03
C SER A 7 -52.73 -50.71 37.71
N GLY A 8 -52.89 -49.40 37.50
CA GLY A 8 -52.32 -48.66 36.38
C GLY A 8 -51.27 -47.64 36.82
N ARG A 9 -50.77 -46.82 35.87
CA ARG A 9 -50.76 -45.33 35.93
C ARG A 9 -49.67 -44.67 35.04
N ARG A 10 -50.17 -43.97 34.02
CA ARG A 10 -49.91 -42.59 33.50
C ARG A 10 -48.50 -42.07 33.10
N THR A 11 -48.53 -41.49 31.90
CA THR A 11 -47.67 -40.46 31.28
C THR A 11 -47.91 -39.05 31.86
N ALA A 12 -46.94 -38.14 31.73
CA ALA A 12 -47.11 -36.70 32.03
C ALA A 12 -46.32 -35.80 31.05
N HIS A 13 -46.97 -34.70 30.68
CA HIS A 13 -46.56 -33.62 29.77
C HIS A 13 -45.94 -32.42 30.50
N SER A 14 -45.29 -31.56 29.70
CA SER A 14 -44.87 -30.15 29.87
C SER A 14 -45.36 -29.35 31.09
N ALA A 15 -44.44 -28.57 31.66
CA ALA A 15 -44.75 -27.37 32.44
C ALA A 15 -43.84 -26.19 32.02
N THR A 16 -44.48 -25.14 31.52
CA THR A 16 -43.94 -23.79 31.33
C THR A 16 -43.85 -23.07 32.68
N THR A 17 -42.76 -22.37 32.95
CA THR A 17 -42.70 -21.33 34.01
C THR A 17 -41.95 -20.12 33.50
N GLN A 18 -42.65 -18.97 33.46
CA GLN A 18 -42.06 -17.64 33.32
C GLN A 18 -41.63 -17.15 34.71
N THR A 19 -40.45 -16.54 34.81
CA THR A 19 -40.08 -15.65 35.92
C THR A 19 -39.16 -14.53 35.43
N THR A 20 -39.76 -13.34 35.31
CA THR A 20 -39.28 -12.01 35.76
C THR A 20 -37.83 -11.59 35.53
N SER A 21 -37.71 -10.48 34.78
CA SER A 21 -36.56 -9.62 34.57
C SER A 21 -36.03 -8.94 35.84
N THR A 22 -34.71 -8.85 35.95
CA THR A 22 -33.99 -7.79 36.67
C THR A 22 -32.80 -7.33 35.80
N PRO A 23 -32.53 -6.01 35.68
CA PRO A 23 -31.54 -5.46 34.77
C PRO A 23 -30.15 -5.43 35.44
N LEU A 24 -29.15 -6.05 34.82
CA LEU A 24 -27.76 -5.98 35.27
C LEU A 24 -26.86 -5.55 34.12
N ASP A 25 -26.50 -4.27 34.24
CA ASP A 25 -25.16 -3.70 34.09
C ASP A 25 -24.44 -3.87 32.74
N SER A 26 -24.34 -2.73 32.05
CA SER A 26 -23.56 -2.52 30.84
C SER A 26 -22.07 -2.68 31.14
N THR A 27 -21.58 -3.91 31.07
CA THR A 27 -20.14 -4.17 31.03
C THR A 27 -19.68 -4.22 29.58
N SER A 28 -18.74 -3.32 29.28
CA SER A 28 -18.13 -3.12 27.96
C SER A 28 -17.77 -4.44 27.29
N LYS A 29 -18.37 -4.72 26.13
CA LYS A 29 -17.86 -5.74 25.22
C LYS A 29 -16.49 -5.29 24.72
N LYS A 30 -15.41 -5.86 25.25
CA LYS A 30 -14.13 -5.88 24.53
C LYS A 30 -14.40 -6.53 23.18
N SER A 31 -14.40 -5.74 22.12
CA SER A 31 -14.50 -6.26 20.76
C SER A 31 -13.29 -7.16 20.50
N THR A 32 -13.52 -8.47 20.45
CA THR A 32 -12.49 -9.43 20.05
C THR A 32 -12.20 -9.17 18.59
N ARG A 33 -11.02 -8.61 18.29
CA ARG A 33 -10.57 -8.29 16.92
C ARG A 33 -10.67 -9.55 16.06
N THR A 34 -11.38 -9.46 14.94
CA THR A 34 -11.75 -10.61 14.11
C THR A 34 -10.54 -11.09 13.30
N GLN A 35 -10.27 -12.41 13.29
CA GLN A 35 -9.17 -12.99 12.50
C GLN A 35 -9.60 -13.20 11.04
N THR A 36 -8.65 -13.27 10.12
CA THR A 36 -8.88 -13.29 8.66
C THR A 36 -9.69 -14.48 8.14
N ALA A 37 -9.72 -15.57 8.91
CA ALA A 37 -10.48 -16.78 8.60
C ALA A 37 -11.93 -16.75 9.11
N ASP A 38 -12.33 -15.75 9.89
CA ASP A 38 -13.67 -15.66 10.45
C ASP A 38 -14.66 -15.09 9.42
N PHE A 39 -15.86 -15.66 9.35
CA PHE A 39 -16.96 -15.13 8.50
C PHE A 39 -17.24 -13.64 8.74
N ASN A 40 -16.98 -13.15 9.95
CA ASN A 40 -17.16 -11.75 10.31
C ASN A 40 -16.18 -10.81 9.58
N PHE A 41 -15.06 -11.32 9.05
CA PHE A 41 -14.05 -10.46 8.43
C PHE A 41 -14.58 -9.75 7.19
N GLU A 42 -15.29 -10.47 6.31
CA GLU A 42 -15.90 -9.90 5.10
C GLU A 42 -17.02 -8.93 5.44
N GLN A 43 -17.87 -9.31 6.41
CA GLN A 43 -18.93 -8.46 6.92
C GLN A 43 -18.37 -7.13 7.44
N ASN A 44 -17.27 -7.17 8.21
CA ASN A 44 -16.60 -5.97 8.70
C ASN A 44 -16.03 -5.10 7.57
N LEU A 45 -15.58 -5.68 6.45
CA LEU A 45 -15.16 -4.91 5.27
C LEU A 45 -16.36 -4.16 4.68
N VAL A 46 -17.47 -4.87 4.45
CA VAL A 46 -18.70 -4.31 3.85
C VAL A 46 -19.32 -3.24 4.74
N GLU A 47 -19.40 -3.47 6.04
CA GLU A 47 -19.88 -2.49 7.03
C GLU A 47 -18.97 -1.25 7.11
N SER A 48 -17.72 -1.39 6.67
CA SER A 48 -16.75 -0.28 6.57
C SER A 48 -16.67 0.30 5.15
N HIS A 49 -17.66 0.02 4.30
CA HIS A 49 -17.74 0.48 2.90
C HIS A 49 -16.55 0.04 2.03
N ILE A 50 -15.99 -1.14 2.31
CA ILE A 50 -14.99 -1.82 1.48
C ILE A 50 -15.69 -3.01 0.84
N TYR A 51 -15.87 -2.97 -0.48
CA TYR A 51 -16.64 -3.96 -1.22
C TYR A 51 -15.69 -4.90 -1.98
N PRO A 52 -15.55 -6.17 -1.56
CA PRO A 52 -14.74 -7.16 -2.26
C PRO A 52 -15.25 -7.43 -3.68
N CYS A 53 -14.39 -7.96 -4.54
CA CYS A 53 -14.75 -8.30 -5.91
C CYS A 53 -15.90 -9.32 -5.94
N GLY A 54 -16.91 -9.06 -6.79
CA GLY A 54 -18.09 -9.90 -6.92
C GLY A 54 -19.15 -9.69 -5.83
N PHE A 55 -18.93 -8.75 -4.90
CA PHE A 55 -19.94 -8.35 -3.95
C PHE A 55 -21.10 -7.63 -4.66
N THR A 56 -22.31 -8.17 -4.56
CA THR A 56 -23.53 -7.55 -5.07
C THR A 56 -24.49 -7.29 -3.92
N TRP A 57 -24.88 -6.03 -3.68
CA TRP A 57 -26.05 -5.76 -2.85
C TRP A 57 -27.32 -6.11 -3.62
N THR A 58 -28.38 -6.52 -2.94
CA THR A 58 -29.67 -6.87 -3.55
C THR A 58 -30.43 -5.62 -4.01
N ASN A 59 -29.93 -4.96 -5.05
CA ASN A 59 -30.41 -3.73 -5.73
C ASN A 59 -29.72 -2.45 -5.24
N ASP A 60 -28.96 -1.79 -6.13
CA ASP A 60 -28.55 -0.36 -6.06
C ASP A 60 -27.09 0.00 -5.67
N LEU A 61 -26.19 -0.97 -5.45
CA LEU A 61 -24.77 -0.63 -5.54
C LEU A 61 -24.42 -0.46 -7.02
N PRO A 62 -23.90 0.69 -7.46
CA PRO A 62 -23.54 0.90 -8.85
C PRO A 62 -22.51 -0.17 -9.25
N ASP A 63 -22.63 -0.71 -10.45
CA ASP A 63 -21.55 -1.43 -11.13
C ASP A 63 -20.34 -0.49 -11.18
N ALA A 64 -19.54 -0.48 -10.11
CA ALA A 64 -18.42 0.41 -9.96
C ALA A 64 -17.20 -0.35 -10.45
N GLU A 65 -17.10 -0.53 -11.76
CA GLU A 65 -15.80 -0.71 -12.37
C GLU A 65 -15.08 0.65 -12.37
N PRO A 66 -13.77 0.71 -12.13
CA PRO A 66 -13.05 1.97 -12.18
C PRO A 66 -13.11 2.55 -13.60
N VAL A 67 -13.23 3.88 -13.69
CA VAL A 67 -13.35 4.60 -14.97
C VAL A 67 -12.19 4.28 -15.93
N ASN A 68 -10.99 4.00 -15.40
CA ASN A 68 -9.81 3.65 -16.18
C ASN A 68 -9.61 2.14 -16.43
N ILE A 69 -10.60 1.27 -16.22
CA ILE A 69 -10.44 -0.20 -16.28
C ILE A 69 -9.82 -0.69 -17.60
N ASP A 70 -10.27 -0.16 -18.75
CA ASP A 70 -9.74 -0.54 -20.06
C ASP A 70 -8.28 -0.16 -20.22
N THR A 71 -7.89 0.98 -19.66
CA THR A 71 -6.50 1.42 -19.65
C THR A 71 -5.65 0.53 -18.75
N LEU A 72 -6.16 0.12 -17.58
CA LEU A 72 -5.47 -0.84 -16.71
C LEU A 72 -5.24 -2.16 -17.45
N ARG A 73 -6.31 -2.80 -17.97
CA ARG A 73 -6.23 -4.08 -18.70
C ARG A 73 -5.28 -4.01 -19.90
N ARG A 74 -5.33 -2.93 -20.68
CA ARG A 74 -4.41 -2.71 -21.83
C ARG A 74 -2.96 -2.61 -21.40
N ARG A 75 -2.69 -1.86 -20.32
CA ARG A 75 -1.33 -1.69 -19.78
C ARG A 75 -0.78 -2.98 -19.15
N LEU A 76 -1.63 -3.80 -18.53
CA LEU A 76 -1.22 -5.13 -18.05
C LEU A 76 -0.73 -6.03 -19.19
N ALA A 77 -1.41 -6.00 -20.34
CA ALA A 77 -1.05 -6.81 -21.50
C ALA A 77 0.15 -6.28 -22.31
N ALA A 78 0.59 -5.05 -22.03
CA ALA A 78 1.62 -4.36 -22.81
C ALA A 78 2.93 -5.18 -22.92
N PRO A 79 3.50 -5.34 -24.13
CA PRO A 79 4.76 -6.03 -24.31
C PRO A 79 5.89 -5.42 -23.48
N ARG A 80 6.77 -6.27 -22.95
CA ARG A 80 7.85 -5.89 -22.06
C ARG A 80 9.17 -6.49 -22.50
N ALA A 81 10.21 -5.66 -22.58
CA ALA A 81 11.52 -6.07 -23.09
C ALA A 81 12.14 -7.24 -22.31
N SER A 82 11.95 -7.27 -20.98
CA SER A 82 12.44 -8.36 -20.10
C SER A 82 11.79 -9.72 -20.36
N LEU A 83 10.68 -9.77 -21.11
CA LEU A 83 9.94 -10.98 -21.48
C LEU A 83 9.88 -11.22 -23.00
N SER A 84 10.76 -10.55 -23.75
CA SER A 84 10.95 -10.81 -25.17
C SER A 84 11.28 -12.30 -25.41
N PRO A 85 10.86 -12.89 -26.56
CA PRO A 85 11.05 -14.32 -26.81
C PRO A 85 12.47 -14.83 -26.60
N SER A 86 13.48 -14.02 -26.94
CA SER A 86 14.91 -14.35 -26.76
C SER A 86 15.38 -14.38 -25.31
N ARG A 87 14.62 -13.79 -24.38
CA ARG A 87 14.91 -13.79 -22.93
C ARG A 87 14.09 -14.84 -22.17
N ARG A 88 13.14 -15.49 -22.83
CA ARG A 88 12.35 -16.57 -22.23
C ARG A 88 13.23 -17.80 -22.11
N ASP A 89 13.37 -18.31 -20.89
CA ASP A 89 14.13 -19.50 -20.60
C ASP A 89 13.14 -20.61 -20.17
N PRO A 90 12.88 -21.62 -21.04
CA PRO A 90 12.02 -22.74 -20.69
C PRO A 90 12.46 -23.48 -19.43
N SER A 91 13.77 -23.54 -19.14
CA SER A 91 14.28 -24.23 -17.96
C SER A 91 13.90 -23.52 -16.66
N GLN A 92 13.82 -22.18 -16.69
CA GLN A 92 13.32 -21.40 -15.55
C GLN A 92 11.84 -21.68 -15.29
N TYR A 93 11.05 -21.82 -16.36
CA TYR A 93 9.65 -22.19 -16.22
C TYR A 93 9.46 -23.61 -15.67
N ASP A 94 10.25 -24.58 -16.12
CA ASP A 94 10.22 -25.95 -15.57
C ASP A 94 10.65 -26.01 -14.11
N ASN A 95 11.65 -25.20 -13.72
CA ASN A 95 12.03 -25.01 -12.32
C ASN A 95 10.88 -24.42 -11.50
N PHE A 96 10.22 -23.37 -12.02
CA PHE A 96 9.05 -22.76 -11.40
C PHE A 96 7.91 -23.77 -11.20
N ARG A 97 7.56 -24.55 -12.23
CA ARG A 97 6.48 -25.56 -12.13
C ARG A 97 6.76 -26.59 -11.05
N ARG A 98 7.99 -27.11 -11.01
CA ARG A 98 8.44 -28.05 -9.96
C ARG A 98 8.40 -27.41 -8.58
N ALA A 99 8.90 -26.18 -8.46
CA ALA A 99 8.89 -25.44 -7.20
C ALA A 99 7.46 -25.21 -6.70
N ASN A 100 6.54 -24.73 -7.56
CA ASN A 100 5.15 -24.53 -7.21
C ASN A 100 4.47 -25.82 -6.74
N ALA A 101 4.71 -26.95 -7.42
CA ALA A 101 4.13 -28.24 -7.03
C ALA A 101 4.57 -28.71 -5.63
N MET A 102 5.69 -28.22 -5.12
CA MET A 102 6.23 -28.55 -3.80
C MET A 102 5.91 -27.50 -2.72
N CYS A 103 5.22 -26.41 -3.06
CA CYS A 103 4.88 -25.34 -2.12
C CYS A 103 3.68 -25.72 -1.24
N LEU A 104 3.96 -26.12 0.00
CA LEU A 104 2.93 -26.50 0.99
C LEU A 104 2.55 -25.37 1.97
N SER A 105 3.27 -24.24 1.95
CA SER A 105 3.06 -23.10 2.85
C SER A 105 3.14 -21.76 2.11
N GLU A 106 2.58 -20.71 2.71
CA GLU A 106 2.63 -19.34 2.18
C GLU A 106 4.08 -18.85 2.07
N SER A 107 4.90 -19.10 3.11
CA SER A 107 6.34 -18.82 3.08
C SER A 107 7.07 -19.54 1.94
N ALA A 108 6.67 -20.77 1.59
CA ALA A 108 7.25 -21.48 0.45
C ALA A 108 6.85 -20.82 -0.89
N VAL A 109 5.62 -20.32 -1.03
CA VAL A 109 5.21 -19.52 -2.20
C VAL A 109 6.07 -18.25 -2.28
N MET A 110 6.21 -17.52 -1.18
CA MET A 110 7.02 -16.30 -1.13
C MET A 110 8.49 -16.55 -1.46
N THR A 111 9.04 -17.69 -1.07
CA THR A 111 10.45 -18.03 -1.30
C THR A 111 10.71 -18.58 -2.70
N ASN A 112 9.78 -19.38 -3.24
CA ASN A 112 10.05 -20.19 -4.44
C ASN A 112 9.27 -19.76 -5.69
N VAL A 113 8.13 -19.07 -5.53
CA VAL A 113 7.25 -18.64 -6.62
C VAL A 113 7.41 -17.15 -6.88
N LEU A 114 7.33 -16.32 -5.84
CA LEU A 114 7.38 -14.87 -5.98
C LEU A 114 8.64 -14.37 -6.72
N PRO A 115 9.86 -14.91 -6.49
CA PRO A 115 11.04 -14.46 -7.24
C PRO A 115 10.91 -14.67 -8.76
N PHE A 116 10.24 -15.74 -9.19
CA PHE A 116 9.98 -15.99 -10.61
C PHE A 116 9.01 -14.94 -11.19
N LEU A 117 7.94 -14.60 -10.45
CA LEU A 117 7.00 -13.55 -10.84
C LEU A 117 7.71 -12.19 -10.96
N CYS A 118 8.53 -11.82 -9.98
CA CYS A 118 9.28 -10.57 -9.95
C CYS A 118 10.36 -10.49 -11.04
N GLY A 119 11.10 -11.57 -11.28
CA GLY A 119 12.31 -11.55 -12.10
C GLY A 119 13.40 -10.65 -11.53
N ASP A 120 14.27 -10.17 -12.42
CA ASP A 120 15.45 -9.36 -12.06
C ASP A 120 15.11 -7.94 -11.56
N ASP A 121 13.86 -7.51 -11.67
CA ASP A 121 13.43 -6.16 -11.30
C ASP A 121 13.17 -5.99 -9.80
N SER A 122 13.42 -7.02 -8.99
CA SER A 122 13.16 -6.99 -7.54
C SER A 122 13.83 -5.82 -6.82
N LEU A 123 15.00 -5.36 -7.30
CA LEU A 123 15.75 -4.23 -6.73
C LEU A 123 15.23 -2.86 -7.20
N ALA A 124 14.31 -2.80 -8.16
CA ALA A 124 13.79 -1.54 -8.70
C ALA A 124 12.67 -0.92 -7.84
N PHE A 125 12.21 -1.64 -6.81
CA PHE A 125 11.08 -1.26 -5.96
C PHE A 125 11.51 -1.11 -4.49
N SER A 126 10.88 -0.16 -3.80
CA SER A 126 10.96 -0.09 -2.34
C SER A 126 9.86 -1.01 -1.81
N THR A 127 10.25 -2.21 -1.39
CA THR A 127 9.34 -3.30 -1.04
C THR A 127 9.41 -3.60 0.46
N GLY A 128 8.26 -3.83 1.09
CA GLY A 128 8.15 -4.44 2.41
C GLY A 128 7.50 -5.82 2.30
N GLN A 129 7.78 -6.71 3.25
CA GLN A 129 7.22 -8.07 3.29
C GLN A 129 6.90 -8.46 4.73
N ASP A 130 5.74 -9.08 4.94
CA ASP A 130 5.29 -9.59 6.24
C ASP A 130 5.33 -8.54 7.38
N MET A 131 5.01 -7.28 7.06
CA MET A 131 5.04 -6.17 8.02
C MET A 131 3.62 -5.79 8.43
N LEU A 132 3.34 -5.82 9.74
CA LEU A 132 2.07 -5.37 10.28
C LEU A 132 1.97 -3.84 10.19
N PHE A 133 0.87 -3.33 9.66
CA PHE A 133 0.62 -1.91 9.51
C PHE A 133 0.16 -1.30 10.83
N THR A 134 1.11 -1.02 11.73
CA THR A 134 0.86 -0.57 13.09
C THR A 134 0.59 0.93 13.22
N ASN A 135 0.89 1.73 12.18
CA ASN A 135 0.74 3.18 12.22
C ASN A 135 -0.44 3.72 11.40
N ILE A 136 -1.04 2.87 10.55
CA ILE A 136 -2.16 3.25 9.69
C ILE A 136 -3.44 3.30 10.49
N GLU A 137 -4.21 4.38 10.35
CA GLU A 137 -5.57 4.47 10.88
C GLU A 137 -6.40 3.28 10.38
N SER A 138 -7.22 2.65 11.21
CA SER A 138 -7.96 1.47 10.75
C SER A 138 -8.91 1.81 9.61
N VAL A 139 -8.88 1.04 8.51
CA VAL A 139 -9.89 1.12 7.44
C VAL A 139 -11.22 0.46 7.81
N THR A 140 -11.24 -0.32 8.90
CA THR A 140 -12.46 -0.99 9.43
C THR A 140 -12.86 -0.55 10.84
N GLY A 141 -12.43 0.64 11.28
CA GLY A 141 -12.74 1.12 12.64
C GLY A 141 -12.25 0.22 13.80
N GLY A 142 -11.27 -0.65 13.56
CA GLY A 142 -10.71 -1.60 14.54
C GLY A 142 -11.41 -2.96 14.56
N ALA A 143 -12.43 -3.20 13.73
CA ALA A 143 -13.17 -4.46 13.68
C ALA A 143 -12.30 -5.63 13.17
N ASN A 144 -11.51 -5.38 12.12
CA ASN A 144 -10.51 -6.33 11.62
C ASN A 144 -9.14 -6.08 12.22
N ILE A 145 -8.29 -7.11 12.19
CA ILE A 145 -6.87 -6.93 12.46
C ILE A 145 -6.25 -5.92 11.48
N ALA A 146 -5.21 -5.22 11.93
CA ALA A 146 -4.45 -4.35 11.04
C ALA A 146 -3.85 -5.19 9.89
N PRO A 147 -3.80 -4.64 8.66
CA PRO A 147 -3.19 -5.30 7.51
C PRO A 147 -1.77 -5.79 7.78
N LYS A 148 -1.45 -6.96 7.25
CA LYS A 148 -0.10 -7.53 7.25
C LYS A 148 0.18 -8.16 5.87
N PRO A 149 0.37 -7.35 4.82
CA PRO A 149 0.54 -7.88 3.47
C PRO A 149 1.77 -8.79 3.37
N ASP A 150 1.65 -9.91 2.65
CA ASP A 150 2.80 -10.77 2.35
C ASP A 150 3.89 -9.99 1.60
N LEU A 151 3.50 -9.12 0.67
CA LEU A 151 4.36 -8.12 0.04
C LEU A 151 3.59 -6.83 -0.27
N PHE A 152 4.27 -5.69 -0.17
CA PHE A 152 3.76 -4.41 -0.67
C PHE A 152 4.90 -3.55 -1.24
N ASP A 153 4.58 -2.74 -2.25
CA ASP A 153 5.50 -1.71 -2.76
C ASP A 153 5.02 -0.31 -2.41
N GLY A 154 5.97 0.54 -2.02
CA GLY A 154 5.75 1.95 -1.76
C GLY A 154 6.90 2.81 -2.28
N ALA A 155 6.96 4.03 -1.78
CA ALA A 155 8.02 4.99 -2.03
C ALA A 155 9.11 4.90 -0.94
N PRO A 156 10.40 5.02 -1.32
CA PRO A 156 11.46 5.32 -0.37
C PRO A 156 11.12 6.57 0.45
N GLN A 157 11.50 6.58 1.73
CA GLN A 157 11.16 7.68 2.64
C GLN A 157 11.61 9.06 2.13
N VAL A 158 12.77 9.11 1.46
CA VAL A 158 13.35 10.33 0.87
C VAL A 158 12.52 10.96 -0.25
N GLN A 159 11.54 10.24 -0.81
CA GLN A 159 10.68 10.76 -1.86
C GLN A 159 9.46 11.53 -1.33
N VAL A 160 9.19 11.49 -0.03
CA VAL A 160 8.00 12.14 0.56
C VAL A 160 8.43 13.41 1.29
N ASP A 161 7.86 14.54 0.90
CA ASP A 161 8.15 15.83 1.52
C ASP A 161 7.82 15.83 3.02
N ALA A 162 8.59 16.59 3.80
CA ALA A 162 8.48 16.66 5.25
C ALA A 162 7.09 17.09 5.73
N GLN A 163 6.45 18.04 5.05
CA GLN A 163 5.11 18.48 5.39
C GLN A 163 4.08 17.42 5.03
N VAL A 164 4.22 16.80 3.85
CA VAL A 164 3.30 15.75 3.37
C VAL A 164 3.27 14.56 4.31
N TRP A 165 4.44 13.99 4.67
CA TRP A 165 4.43 12.79 5.51
C TRP A 165 4.05 13.06 6.96
N LYS A 166 4.28 14.27 7.49
CA LYS A 166 3.79 14.66 8.81
C LYS A 166 2.26 14.79 8.83
N ALA A 167 1.71 15.45 7.82
CA ALA A 167 0.27 15.66 7.72
C ALA A 167 -0.50 14.36 7.43
N LEU A 168 0.08 13.47 6.63
CA LEU A 168 -0.55 12.21 6.21
C LEU A 168 0.00 10.98 6.98
N ASP A 169 0.60 11.18 8.15
CA ASP A 169 1.36 10.15 8.88
C ASP A 169 0.56 8.82 9.03
N HIS A 170 -0.66 8.90 9.53
CA HIS A 170 -1.54 7.74 9.75
C HIS A 170 -2.22 7.21 8.47
N LEU A 171 -1.94 7.79 7.31
CA LEU A 171 -2.52 7.38 6.02
C LEU A 171 -1.48 6.78 5.08
N ILE A 172 -0.25 7.30 5.09
CA ILE A 172 0.79 6.88 4.14
C ILE A 172 2.01 6.23 4.80
N ILE A 173 2.11 6.16 6.13
CA ILE A 173 3.23 5.49 6.79
C ILE A 173 2.73 4.18 7.40
N PRO A 174 3.02 3.01 6.79
CA PRO A 174 2.54 1.71 7.27
C PRO A 174 2.94 1.40 8.71
N THR A 175 4.21 1.66 9.01
CA THR A 175 4.85 1.41 10.30
C THR A 175 5.98 2.40 10.51
N LYS A 176 6.44 2.55 11.76
CA LYS A 176 7.59 3.40 12.13
C LYS A 176 8.95 2.74 11.87
N GLU A 177 8.97 1.52 11.31
CA GLU A 177 10.22 0.86 10.93
C GLU A 177 11.03 1.71 9.92
N PRO A 178 12.29 2.06 10.21
CA PRO A 178 13.05 3.03 9.41
C PRO A 178 13.26 2.66 7.93
N ALA A 179 13.23 1.37 7.58
CA ALA A 179 13.40 0.90 6.21
C ALA A 179 12.07 0.66 5.46
N ALA A 180 10.92 0.81 6.14
CA ALA A 180 9.63 0.52 5.53
C ALA A 180 9.29 1.53 4.41
N PRO A 181 8.79 1.05 3.26
CA PRO A 181 8.24 1.92 2.22
C PRO A 181 7.05 2.73 2.74
N ARG A 182 6.89 3.96 2.24
CA ARG A 182 5.73 4.82 2.50
C ARG A 182 4.77 4.80 1.31
N ALA A 183 3.54 5.26 1.51
CA ALA A 183 2.48 5.35 0.51
C ALA A 183 2.31 4.04 -0.29
N PRO A 184 2.03 2.90 0.38
CA PRO A 184 1.91 1.64 -0.32
C PRO A 184 0.72 1.67 -1.29
N ASN A 185 0.90 1.19 -2.52
CA ASN A 185 -0.21 1.07 -3.49
C ASN A 185 -0.08 -0.11 -4.47
N PHE A 186 0.88 -0.99 -4.22
CA PHE A 186 0.89 -2.35 -4.77
C PHE A 186 0.93 -3.34 -3.62
N PHE A 187 0.11 -4.39 -3.68
CA PHE A 187 0.01 -5.41 -2.65
C PHE A 187 -0.01 -6.81 -3.25
N PHE A 188 0.46 -7.78 -2.49
CA PHE A 188 0.47 -9.19 -2.89
C PHE A 188 0.12 -10.07 -1.71
N GLU A 189 -0.79 -11.02 -1.94
CA GLU A 189 -1.22 -12.02 -0.97
C GLU A 189 -1.04 -13.42 -1.54
N ALA A 190 -0.23 -14.24 -0.85
CA ALA A 190 -0.01 -15.63 -1.20
C ALA A 190 -0.85 -16.53 -0.31
N LYS A 191 -1.44 -17.57 -0.91
CA LYS A 191 -2.10 -18.65 -0.18
C LYS A 191 -1.56 -19.99 -0.65
N SER A 192 -1.24 -20.87 0.29
CA SER A 192 -0.79 -22.22 -0.05
C SER A 192 -1.95 -23.07 -0.59
N ILE A 193 -1.63 -24.22 -1.19
CA ILE A 193 -2.63 -25.16 -1.72
C ILE A 193 -3.66 -25.63 -0.66
N ASN A 194 -3.30 -25.53 0.63
CA ASN A 194 -4.14 -25.97 1.75
C ASN A 194 -5.04 -24.86 2.32
N ARG A 195 -4.91 -23.63 1.82
CA ARG A 195 -5.66 -22.47 2.29
C ARG A 195 -6.73 -22.09 1.28
N LEU A 196 -7.80 -21.46 1.75
CA LEU A 196 -8.87 -21.01 0.85
C LEU A 196 -8.38 -19.80 0.04
N PRO A 197 -8.53 -19.80 -1.31
CA PRO A 197 -8.20 -18.63 -2.13
C PRO A 197 -8.92 -17.35 -1.65
N THR A 198 -10.17 -17.49 -1.20
CA THR A 198 -11.00 -16.38 -0.73
C THR A 198 -10.46 -15.71 0.53
N GLU A 199 -9.63 -16.39 1.32
CA GLU A 199 -8.95 -15.76 2.46
C GLU A 199 -7.94 -14.71 1.98
N GLY A 200 -7.15 -15.03 0.95
CA GLY A 200 -6.22 -14.07 0.35
C GLY A 200 -6.93 -12.94 -0.36
N GLU A 201 -8.06 -13.19 -1.01
CA GLU A 201 -8.88 -12.14 -1.65
C GLU A 201 -9.43 -11.15 -0.61
N ARG A 202 -9.89 -11.62 0.55
CA ARG A 202 -10.35 -10.74 1.66
C ARG A 202 -9.22 -9.93 2.28
N GLN A 203 -8.07 -10.55 2.53
CA GLN A 203 -6.89 -9.82 3.04
C GLN A 203 -6.45 -8.75 2.03
N LEU A 204 -6.33 -9.12 0.76
CA LEU A 204 -5.98 -8.19 -0.31
C LEU A 204 -6.99 -7.04 -0.43
N ALA A 205 -8.30 -7.28 -0.26
CA ALA A 205 -9.30 -6.21 -0.26
C ALA A 205 -9.05 -5.17 0.84
N GLN A 206 -8.67 -5.60 2.05
CA GLN A 206 -8.31 -4.69 3.13
C GLN A 206 -7.02 -3.90 2.82
N ASP A 207 -6.02 -4.58 2.27
CA ASP A 207 -4.74 -3.97 1.88
C ASP A 207 -4.94 -2.91 0.79
N LEU A 208 -5.72 -3.25 -0.23
CA LEU A 208 -6.08 -2.37 -1.32
C LEU A 208 -6.86 -1.14 -0.82
N ALA A 209 -7.73 -1.30 0.18
CA ALA A 209 -8.43 -0.17 0.79
C ALA A 209 -7.46 0.79 1.51
N VAL A 210 -6.43 0.28 2.18
CA VAL A 210 -5.37 1.13 2.73
C VAL A 210 -4.67 1.90 1.63
N GLY A 211 -4.24 1.23 0.56
CA GLY A 211 -3.55 1.90 -0.54
C GLY A 211 -4.41 2.92 -1.28
N ALA A 212 -5.69 2.60 -1.53
CA ALA A 212 -6.60 3.50 -2.19
C ALA A 212 -6.83 4.78 -1.37
N ARG A 213 -6.97 4.66 -0.04
CA ARG A 213 -7.06 5.82 0.86
C ARG A 213 -5.76 6.62 0.90
N ALA A 214 -4.61 5.94 0.91
CA ALA A 214 -3.29 6.58 0.89
C ALA A 214 -3.06 7.42 -0.38
N ILE A 215 -3.35 6.85 -1.56
CA ILE A 215 -3.18 7.56 -2.84
C ILE A 215 -4.20 8.70 -2.98
N ASP A 216 -5.45 8.50 -2.56
CA ASP A 216 -6.46 9.56 -2.57
C ASP A 216 -6.04 10.76 -1.69
N ALA A 217 -5.52 10.49 -0.49
CA ALA A 217 -5.00 11.53 0.40
C ALA A 217 -3.81 12.29 -0.20
N LEU A 218 -2.92 11.61 -0.94
CA LEU A 218 -1.82 12.26 -1.64
C LEU A 218 -2.31 13.13 -2.80
N ARG A 219 -3.23 12.63 -3.63
CA ARG A 219 -3.78 13.38 -4.76
C ARG A 219 -4.51 14.64 -4.32
N ASN A 220 -5.18 14.59 -3.17
CA ASN A 220 -5.96 15.69 -2.61
C ASN A 220 -5.18 16.54 -1.59
N PHE A 221 -3.91 16.24 -1.33
CA PHE A 221 -3.10 17.01 -0.39
C PHE A 221 -3.03 18.48 -0.78
N GLY A 222 -3.39 19.38 0.13
CA GLY A 222 -3.37 20.83 -0.08
C GLY A 222 -4.35 21.34 -1.15
N SER A 223 -5.37 20.57 -1.50
CA SER A 223 -6.43 20.96 -2.44
C SER A 223 -7.70 21.35 -1.69
N ASP A 224 -8.34 22.45 -2.10
CA ASP A 224 -9.65 22.88 -1.56
C ASP A 224 -10.82 22.04 -2.12
N THR A 225 -10.58 21.30 -3.21
CA THR A 225 -11.55 20.40 -3.82
C THR A 225 -11.04 18.96 -3.77
N VAL A 226 -11.96 18.02 -3.54
CA VAL A 226 -11.67 16.59 -3.58
C VAL A 226 -11.84 16.09 -5.03
N ASP A 227 -10.77 15.61 -5.62
CA ASP A 227 -10.76 14.95 -6.92
C ASP A 227 -11.19 13.48 -6.76
N GLN A 228 -12.42 13.17 -7.16
CA GLN A 228 -12.97 11.81 -7.22
C GLN A 228 -13.30 11.43 -8.67
N ASP A 229 -12.25 11.27 -9.47
CA ASP A 229 -12.35 10.85 -10.88
C ASP A 229 -12.82 9.40 -11.10
N GLY A 230 -13.06 8.62 -10.04
CA GLY A 230 -13.49 7.23 -10.11
C GLY A 230 -12.43 6.28 -10.69
N ASN A 231 -11.18 6.73 -10.85
CA ASN A 231 -10.09 5.91 -11.38
C ASN A 231 -9.46 5.06 -10.27
N ALA A 232 -8.96 3.88 -10.64
CA ALA A 232 -8.15 3.06 -9.74
C ALA A 232 -6.65 3.37 -9.89
N TYR A 233 -6.01 3.59 -8.74
CA TYR A 233 -4.58 3.88 -8.63
C TYR A 233 -3.82 2.91 -7.73
N THR A 234 -4.54 1.96 -7.14
CA THR A 234 -3.99 0.91 -6.31
C THR A 234 -4.24 -0.42 -6.99
N ILE A 235 -3.20 -1.24 -7.09
CA ILE A 235 -3.23 -2.53 -7.77
C ILE A 235 -2.76 -3.60 -6.79
N GLY A 236 -3.28 -4.81 -6.91
CA GLY A 236 -2.83 -5.93 -6.08
C GLY A 236 -2.87 -7.23 -6.84
N ALA A 237 -2.24 -8.26 -6.28
CA ALA A 237 -2.35 -9.61 -6.80
C ALA A 237 -2.55 -10.64 -5.69
N THR A 238 -3.31 -11.69 -5.98
CA THR A 238 -3.27 -12.91 -5.20
C THR A 238 -2.55 -14.01 -5.96
N TYR A 239 -1.83 -14.86 -5.24
CA TYR A 239 -1.32 -16.11 -5.78
C TYR A 239 -1.75 -17.28 -4.91
N HIS A 240 -2.40 -18.27 -5.51
CA HIS A 240 -2.76 -19.50 -4.82
C HIS A 240 -1.88 -20.68 -5.28
N GLY A 241 -1.54 -21.58 -4.36
CA GLY A 241 -0.61 -22.69 -4.58
C GLY A 241 -0.98 -23.66 -5.71
N ASN A 242 -2.23 -23.65 -6.19
CA ASN A 242 -2.62 -24.37 -7.40
C ASN A 242 -2.10 -23.73 -8.71
N GLY A 243 -1.37 -22.62 -8.63
CA GLY A 243 -0.83 -21.91 -9.79
C GLY A 243 -1.76 -20.82 -10.34
N GLN A 244 -2.69 -20.31 -9.56
CA GLN A 244 -3.56 -19.21 -9.98
C GLN A 244 -3.01 -17.86 -9.53
N LEU A 245 -2.75 -16.98 -10.48
CA LEU A 245 -2.45 -15.57 -10.24
C LEU A 245 -3.66 -14.74 -10.65
N LYS A 246 -4.17 -13.90 -9.75
CA LYS A 246 -5.23 -12.93 -10.07
C LYS A 246 -4.76 -11.52 -9.76
N LEU A 247 -5.13 -10.56 -10.61
CA LEU A 247 -4.82 -9.14 -10.43
C LEU A 247 -6.09 -8.37 -10.15
N TYR A 248 -6.00 -7.41 -9.24
CA TYR A 248 -7.10 -6.59 -8.79
C TYR A 248 -6.71 -5.12 -8.78
N SER A 249 -7.71 -4.25 -8.85
CA SER A 249 -7.55 -2.82 -8.61
C SER A 249 -8.53 -2.32 -7.56
N ALA A 250 -8.20 -1.21 -6.92
CA ALA A 250 -9.12 -0.50 -6.04
C ALA A 250 -9.25 0.97 -6.44
N HIS A 251 -10.50 1.43 -6.46
CA HIS A 251 -10.85 2.83 -6.60
C HIS A 251 -11.82 3.24 -5.49
N ARG A 252 -11.83 4.54 -5.20
CA ARG A 252 -12.75 5.15 -4.26
C ARG A 252 -13.73 6.00 -5.03
N THR A 253 -15.00 5.87 -4.71
CA THR A 253 -16.06 6.70 -5.28
C THR A 253 -17.15 6.94 -4.24
N THR A 254 -17.86 8.04 -4.40
CA THR A 254 -19.00 8.40 -3.56
C THR A 254 -20.28 7.98 -4.25
N ASP A 255 -21.10 7.22 -3.55
CA ASP A 255 -22.40 6.81 -4.08
C ASP A 255 -23.44 7.94 -4.01
N HIS A 256 -24.66 7.65 -4.50
CA HIS A 256 -25.77 8.60 -4.52
C HIS A 256 -26.26 9.01 -3.12
N THR A 257 -25.87 8.28 -2.06
CA THR A 257 -26.18 8.62 -0.67
C THR A 257 -25.15 9.56 -0.05
N GLY A 258 -24.07 9.88 -0.78
CA GLY A 258 -22.96 10.68 -0.29
C GLY A 258 -21.92 9.87 0.48
N GLN A 259 -22.03 8.54 0.51
CA GLN A 259 -21.08 7.68 1.20
C GLN A 259 -19.93 7.31 0.28
N THR A 260 -18.70 7.65 0.69
CA THR A 260 -17.50 7.20 -0.02
C THR A 260 -17.17 5.75 0.36
N GLY A 261 -17.11 4.88 -0.65
CA GLY A 261 -16.69 3.49 -0.51
C GLY A 261 -15.41 3.19 -1.28
N THR A 262 -14.82 2.03 -1.00
CA THR A 262 -13.74 1.44 -1.79
C THR A 262 -14.24 0.19 -2.49
N TYR A 263 -14.06 0.13 -3.80
CA TYR A 263 -14.54 -0.96 -4.64
C TYR A 263 -13.36 -1.71 -5.23
N ILE A 264 -13.33 -3.03 -5.01
CA ILE A 264 -12.29 -3.92 -5.51
C ILE A 264 -12.78 -4.59 -6.78
N THR A 265 -12.00 -4.48 -7.85
CA THR A 265 -12.34 -5.03 -9.17
C THR A 265 -11.27 -6.00 -9.63
N GLU A 266 -11.64 -7.20 -10.06
CA GLU A 266 -10.72 -8.13 -10.72
C GLU A 266 -10.36 -7.60 -12.12
N LEU A 267 -9.07 -7.41 -12.36
CA LEU A 267 -8.54 -6.96 -13.64
C LEU A 267 -8.41 -8.14 -14.62
N ASN A 268 -7.81 -9.25 -14.16
CA ASN A 268 -7.61 -10.47 -14.93
C ASN A 268 -7.10 -11.64 -14.04
N ALA A 269 -7.16 -12.86 -14.57
CA ALA A 269 -6.66 -14.07 -13.94
C ALA A 269 -5.80 -14.91 -14.91
N TYR A 270 -4.76 -15.57 -14.39
CA TYR A 270 -3.78 -16.33 -15.16
C TYR A 270 -3.49 -17.69 -14.51
N ALA A 271 -3.43 -18.72 -15.35
CA ALA A 271 -3.02 -20.07 -14.96
C ALA A 271 -1.50 -20.20 -15.15
N MET A 272 -0.76 -19.95 -14.07
CA MET A 272 0.71 -19.89 -14.08
C MET A 272 1.37 -21.24 -14.36
N THR A 273 0.65 -22.34 -14.15
CA THR A 273 1.10 -23.70 -14.46
C THR A 273 0.63 -24.19 -15.85
N GLY A 274 -0.04 -23.34 -16.62
CA GLY A 274 -0.51 -23.61 -17.98
C GLY A 274 0.02 -22.62 -19.01
N ASP A 275 -0.66 -22.53 -20.16
CA ASP A 275 -0.17 -21.79 -21.34
C ASP A 275 -0.11 -20.26 -21.13
N SER A 276 -0.91 -19.71 -20.22
CA SER A 276 -0.98 -18.26 -19.95
C SER A 276 0.11 -17.75 -19.00
N HIS A 277 1.09 -18.57 -18.61
CA HIS A 277 2.12 -18.18 -17.64
C HIS A 277 2.94 -16.96 -18.07
N TRP A 278 3.34 -16.85 -19.34
CA TRP A 278 4.08 -15.67 -19.82
C TRP A 278 3.24 -14.40 -19.76
N ASP A 279 1.94 -14.50 -19.96
CA ASP A 279 1.01 -13.37 -19.86
C ASP A 279 0.78 -12.98 -18.41
N GLY A 280 0.69 -13.95 -17.50
CA GLY A 280 0.61 -13.69 -16.07
C GLY A 280 1.87 -13.04 -15.50
N ILE A 281 3.06 -13.52 -15.86
CA ILE A 281 4.34 -12.89 -15.45
C ILE A 281 4.41 -11.44 -15.96
N ARG A 282 4.00 -11.22 -17.22
CA ARG A 282 3.97 -9.89 -17.83
C ARG A 282 3.02 -8.96 -17.08
N ALA A 283 1.79 -9.41 -16.86
CA ALA A 283 0.77 -8.62 -16.18
C ALA A 283 1.20 -8.28 -14.74
N PHE A 284 1.77 -9.24 -14.01
CA PHE A 284 2.29 -9.01 -12.66
C PHE A 284 3.42 -7.97 -12.61
N ARG A 285 4.33 -8.00 -13.57
CA ARG A 285 5.43 -7.02 -13.61
C ARG A 285 4.94 -5.64 -14.04
N ASN A 286 4.07 -5.59 -15.05
CA ASN A 286 3.48 -4.34 -15.54
C ASN A 286 2.56 -3.69 -14.49
N SER A 287 1.86 -4.46 -13.67
CA SER A 287 1.05 -3.92 -12.57
C SER A 287 1.89 -3.23 -11.51
N ARG A 288 3.04 -3.80 -11.14
CA ARG A 288 4.00 -3.17 -10.20
C ARG A 288 4.56 -1.86 -10.75
N ASP A 289 4.97 -1.84 -12.01
CA ASP A 289 5.45 -0.62 -12.69
C ASP A 289 4.36 0.47 -12.69
N MET A 290 3.14 0.08 -13.08
CA MET A 290 2.00 0.99 -13.18
C MET A 290 1.59 1.57 -11.81
N ALA A 291 1.53 0.73 -10.76
CA ALA A 291 1.28 1.20 -9.41
C ALA A 291 2.37 2.19 -8.96
N LYS A 292 3.64 1.91 -9.26
CA LYS A 292 4.74 2.84 -8.97
C LYS A 292 4.59 4.18 -9.70
N GLU A 293 4.20 4.17 -10.97
CA GLU A 293 3.93 5.41 -11.71
C GLU A 293 2.83 6.25 -11.06
N PHE A 294 1.66 5.64 -10.80
CA PHE A 294 0.53 6.32 -10.15
C PHE A 294 0.91 6.95 -8.81
N ARG A 295 1.64 6.20 -7.97
CA ARG A 295 2.12 6.71 -6.69
C ARG A 295 3.10 7.85 -6.85
N ASN A 296 4.05 7.73 -7.79
CA ASN A 296 5.06 8.76 -8.00
C ASN A 296 4.43 10.06 -8.50
N ASP A 297 3.39 9.99 -9.32
CA ASP A 297 2.68 11.17 -9.79
C ASP A 297 1.85 11.80 -8.66
N ALA A 298 1.14 11.01 -7.85
CA ALA A 298 0.45 11.52 -6.67
C ALA A 298 1.41 12.20 -5.67
N LEU A 299 2.58 11.59 -5.42
CA LEU A 299 3.62 12.18 -4.57
C LEU A 299 4.20 13.47 -5.16
N ARG A 300 4.42 13.51 -6.48
CA ARG A 300 4.92 14.71 -7.15
C ARG A 300 3.96 15.88 -6.96
N THR A 301 2.67 15.64 -7.14
CA THR A 301 1.61 16.64 -6.92
C THR A 301 1.58 17.10 -5.47
N ALA A 302 1.51 16.17 -4.50
CA ALA A 302 1.48 16.49 -3.08
C ALA A 302 2.72 17.30 -2.63
N ASN A 303 3.91 16.86 -3.03
CA ASN A 303 5.17 17.54 -2.69
C ASN A 303 5.29 18.92 -3.37
N SER A 304 4.69 19.13 -4.54
CA SER A 304 4.66 20.46 -5.17
C SER A 304 3.84 21.44 -4.33
N ARG A 305 2.60 21.04 -4.00
CA ARG A 305 1.69 21.87 -3.20
C ARG A 305 2.24 22.17 -1.80
N ALA A 306 2.91 21.22 -1.17
CA ALA A 306 3.60 21.45 0.09
C ALA A 306 4.64 22.58 -0.01
N ARG A 307 5.50 22.53 -1.03
CA ARG A 307 6.54 23.55 -1.24
C ARG A 307 5.95 24.91 -1.59
N GLU A 308 4.92 24.96 -2.44
CA GLU A 308 4.20 26.18 -2.78
C GLU A 308 3.57 26.83 -1.53
N ALA A 309 2.92 26.04 -0.67
CA ALA A 309 2.37 26.54 0.60
C ALA A 309 3.46 27.08 1.54
N ALA A 310 4.60 26.38 1.64
CA ALA A 310 5.73 26.82 2.46
C ALA A 310 6.35 28.13 1.96
N GLU A 311 6.36 28.36 0.64
CA GLU A 311 6.82 29.61 0.03
C GLU A 311 5.84 30.76 0.31
N HIS A 312 4.53 30.54 0.16
CA HIS A 312 3.50 31.53 0.50
C HIS A 312 3.55 31.96 1.98
N GLU A 313 3.75 31.02 2.91
CA GLU A 313 3.93 31.35 4.34
C GLU A 313 5.18 32.20 4.61
N GLN A 314 6.26 31.99 3.86
CA GLN A 314 7.49 32.77 4.03
C GLN A 314 7.35 34.19 3.50
N HIS A 315 6.68 34.36 2.36
CA HIS A 315 6.39 35.68 1.79
C HIS A 315 5.47 36.50 2.71
N HIS A 316 4.37 35.91 3.21
CA HIS A 316 3.47 36.63 4.12
C HIS A 316 4.17 37.08 5.42
N ARG A 317 5.05 36.24 5.98
CA ARG A 317 5.86 36.62 7.17
C ARG A 317 6.89 37.70 6.88
N GLN A 318 7.33 37.89 5.63
CA GLN A 318 8.25 38.97 5.26
C GLN A 318 7.53 40.30 5.05
N ASP A 319 6.28 40.27 4.57
CA ASP A 319 5.44 41.46 4.42
C ASP A 319 4.95 41.99 5.78
N ASP A 320 4.53 41.11 6.69
CA ASP A 320 4.13 41.52 8.06
C ASP A 320 5.29 42.16 8.85
N ASN A 321 6.52 41.68 8.64
CA ASN A 321 7.71 42.26 9.28
C ASN A 321 8.15 43.59 8.66
N GLN A 322 7.69 43.94 7.44
CA GLN A 322 7.98 45.23 6.82
C GLN A 322 7.01 46.31 7.30
N ASP A 323 5.73 45.98 7.55
CA ASP A 323 4.74 46.93 8.08
C ASP A 323 5.02 47.31 9.56
N GLU A 324 5.48 46.39 10.41
CA GLU A 324 5.90 46.75 11.79
C GLU A 324 7.19 47.59 11.83
N SER A 325 8.03 47.52 10.78
CA SER A 325 9.26 48.34 10.70
C SER A 325 9.00 49.78 10.22
N ALA A 326 7.84 50.05 9.62
CA ALA A 326 7.47 51.37 9.14
C ALA A 326 6.87 52.27 10.24
N ASP A 327 6.28 51.68 11.30
CA ASP A 327 5.62 52.44 12.39
C ASP A 327 6.61 52.91 13.49
N CYS A 328 7.89 52.53 13.41
CA CYS A 328 8.94 53.04 14.31
C CYS A 328 9.71 54.25 13.76
N ALA A 329 9.36 54.79 12.59
CA ALA A 329 10.12 55.86 11.94
C ALA A 329 9.49 57.27 12.00
N GLU A 330 8.38 57.47 12.71
CA GLU A 330 7.69 58.76 12.71
C GLU A 330 7.46 59.41 14.09
N HIS A 331 8.44 59.39 15.00
CA HIS A 331 8.48 60.35 16.13
C HIS A 331 9.89 60.92 16.33
N GLY A 332 10.16 62.06 15.68
CA GLY A 332 11.40 62.83 15.84
C GLY A 332 11.29 64.25 15.30
N ILE A 333 10.44 65.09 15.90
CA ILE A 333 10.36 66.53 15.58
C ILE A 333 11.38 67.32 16.41
N HIS A 334 12.32 67.93 15.68
CA HIS A 334 12.94 69.26 15.83
C HIS A 334 13.58 69.73 17.15
N SER A 335 14.87 70.10 17.08
CA SER A 335 15.31 71.44 17.50
C SER A 335 16.62 71.89 16.82
N THR A 336 16.62 73.16 16.39
CA THR A 336 17.64 73.96 15.69
C THR A 336 18.89 74.23 16.55
N THR A 337 20.11 74.46 16.03
CA THR A 337 20.63 75.82 15.66
C THR A 337 22.06 75.73 15.04
N SER A 338 22.20 76.28 13.83
CA SER A 338 23.24 77.11 13.14
C SER A 338 24.80 77.06 13.32
N PHE A 339 25.46 77.34 12.16
CA PHE A 339 26.86 77.79 11.85
C PHE A 339 28.00 76.73 11.94
N ASN A 340 28.95 76.55 11.01
CA ASN A 340 29.61 77.44 10.05
C ASN A 340 30.33 76.69 8.88
N THR A 341 30.68 77.45 7.83
CA THR A 341 31.19 77.16 6.46
C THR A 341 32.63 76.59 6.34
N ILE A 342 32.96 75.81 5.28
CA ILE A 342 34.05 76.06 4.25
C ILE A 342 34.56 74.80 3.47
N THR A 343 34.46 74.91 2.13
CA THR A 343 35.23 74.33 0.98
C THR A 343 35.37 72.82 0.80
N GLY A 344 34.84 72.24 -0.29
CA GLY A 344 35.57 71.99 -1.55
C GLY A 344 35.69 70.46 -1.71
N ASP A 345 35.67 69.77 -2.84
CA ASP A 345 35.77 70.02 -4.28
C ASP A 345 35.23 68.74 -4.97
N ARG A 346 34.98 68.83 -6.28
CA ARG A 346 34.62 67.84 -7.31
C ARG A 346 34.92 66.35 -6.97
N SER A 347 34.09 65.38 -7.35
CA SER A 347 34.02 64.86 -8.73
C SER A 347 33.00 63.70 -8.86
N ARG A 348 32.40 63.60 -10.07
CA ARG A 348 31.62 62.49 -10.67
C ARG A 348 32.35 61.12 -10.50
N SER A 349 31.74 59.93 -10.54
CA SER A 349 30.70 59.36 -11.41
C SER A 349 30.34 57.93 -10.95
N ALA A 350 29.09 57.51 -11.20
CA ALA A 350 28.60 56.13 -11.15
C ALA A 350 29.04 55.33 -12.42
N PRO A 351 28.47 54.14 -12.72
CA PRO A 351 28.39 52.86 -11.98
C PRO A 351 28.87 51.67 -12.84
N SER A 352 29.02 50.45 -12.28
CA SER A 352 28.71 49.18 -12.98
C SER A 352 29.07 47.92 -12.17
N SER A 353 28.07 47.08 -11.89
CA SER A 353 28.21 45.60 -11.79
C SER A 353 28.26 45.00 -13.22
N PRO A 354 28.27 43.66 -13.51
CA PRO A 354 28.22 42.47 -12.64
C PRO A 354 29.08 41.26 -13.15
N SER A 355 28.76 40.05 -12.65
CA SER A 355 29.03 38.70 -13.22
C SER A 355 30.34 38.04 -12.76
N ASP A 356 30.48 36.72 -12.58
CA ASP A 356 29.59 35.55 -12.57
C ASP A 356 30.45 34.36 -12.08
N LYS A 357 29.80 33.35 -11.48
CA LYS A 357 30.06 31.90 -11.64
C LYS A 357 31.32 31.19 -11.09
N HIS A 358 30.97 30.14 -10.35
CA HIS A 358 31.42 28.73 -10.48
C HIS A 358 32.56 28.16 -9.61
N ALA A 359 32.16 27.08 -8.90
CA ALA A 359 32.71 25.71 -8.98
C ALA A 359 33.16 25.10 -7.64
N THR A 360 32.21 24.38 -7.05
CA THR A 360 32.28 22.96 -6.65
C THR A 360 33.66 22.29 -6.56
N ARG A 361 33.94 21.72 -5.38
CA ARG A 361 35.01 20.72 -5.18
C ARG A 361 34.45 19.41 -4.62
N SER A 362 34.44 18.41 -5.49
CA SER A 362 34.23 16.99 -5.24
C SER A 362 35.27 16.40 -4.28
N LYS A 363 34.86 15.47 -3.41
CA LYS A 363 35.74 14.46 -2.79
C LYS A 363 35.09 13.07 -2.83
N LYS A 364 35.66 12.21 -3.69
CA LYS A 364 35.57 10.74 -3.67
C LYS A 364 36.39 10.16 -2.51
N SER A 365 35.91 9.05 -1.93
CA SER A 365 36.64 7.83 -1.52
C SER A 365 35.79 7.10 -0.45
N LYS A 366 35.72 5.77 -0.29
CA LYS A 366 36.68 4.69 -0.61
C LYS A 366 35.90 3.34 -0.56
N VAL A 367 36.11 2.49 -1.55
CA VAL A 367 35.65 1.09 -1.62
C VAL A 367 36.53 0.21 -0.74
N LYS A 368 35.94 -0.76 -0.01
CA LYS A 368 36.68 -1.79 0.73
C LYS A 368 36.25 -3.19 0.27
N LYS A 369 37.24 -3.93 -0.24
CA LYS A 369 37.19 -5.29 -0.81
C LYS A 369 37.66 -6.30 0.24
N ARG A 370 36.91 -7.38 0.47
CA ARG A 370 37.34 -8.63 1.16
C ARG A 370 36.63 -9.78 0.43
N ARG A 371 37.30 -10.51 -0.48
CA ARG A 371 38.26 -11.63 -0.36
C ARG A 371 37.55 -12.94 0.03
N ARG A 372 37.54 -13.86 -0.96
CA ARG A 372 37.11 -15.26 -0.94
C ARG A 372 38.06 -16.13 -0.12
N GLU A 373 37.52 -17.16 0.51
CA GLU A 373 38.24 -18.37 0.92
C GLU A 373 37.55 -19.60 0.31
N SER A 374 38.39 -20.55 -0.07
CA SER A 374 38.09 -21.82 -0.73
C SER A 374 38.89 -22.91 -0.04
N SER A 375 38.26 -24.04 0.28
CA SER A 375 38.89 -25.32 0.65
C SER A 375 37.94 -26.43 0.18
N SER A 376 38.26 -27.16 -0.90
CA SER A 376 38.90 -28.50 -0.92
C SER A 376 38.09 -29.56 -0.12
N GLU A 377 37.36 -30.46 -0.77
CA GLU A 377 37.81 -31.73 -1.39
C GLU A 377 37.64 -32.91 -0.40
N SER A 378 36.71 -33.82 -0.71
CA SER A 378 36.78 -35.23 -0.30
C SER A 378 35.99 -36.11 -1.27
N ASP A 379 36.76 -36.76 -2.14
CA ASP A 379 36.40 -37.97 -2.88
C ASP A 379 36.10 -39.12 -1.92
N ALA A 380 35.02 -39.85 -2.14
CA ALA A 380 34.88 -41.24 -1.69
C ALA A 380 34.07 -42.05 -2.71
N ARG A 381 34.81 -42.79 -3.54
CA ARG A 381 34.31 -43.89 -4.37
C ARG A 381 33.79 -45.03 -3.48
N SER A 382 32.63 -45.57 -3.81
CA SER A 382 32.37 -47.00 -3.61
C SER A 382 31.50 -47.54 -4.75
N ARG A 383 32.08 -48.50 -5.47
CA ARG A 383 31.45 -49.35 -6.50
C ARG A 383 31.12 -50.68 -5.86
N GLN A 384 29.87 -51.14 -5.98
CA GLN A 384 29.41 -52.55 -6.14
C GLN A 384 27.90 -52.54 -5.91
N GLY A 385 26.99 -52.99 -6.78
CA GLY A 385 27.09 -53.93 -7.89
C GLY A 385 26.41 -55.25 -7.51
N ARG A 386 25.10 -55.41 -7.80
CA ARG A 386 24.49 -56.69 -8.25
C ARG A 386 22.98 -56.58 -8.52
N LYS A 387 22.59 -56.92 -9.75
CA LYS A 387 21.31 -57.55 -10.11
C LYS A 387 21.13 -58.84 -9.32
N ILE A 388 19.92 -59.18 -8.85
CA ILE A 388 19.25 -60.49 -9.03
C ILE A 388 17.73 -60.28 -8.91
N THR A 389 17.00 -60.83 -9.90
CA THR A 389 15.55 -61.18 -9.99
C THR A 389 14.48 -60.16 -9.68
#